data_AF-A0A7S0NNP9-F1
#
_entry.id   AF-A0A7S0NNP9-F1
#
_cell.length_a   1.000
_cell.length_b   1.000
_cell.length_c   1.000
_cell.angle_alpha   90.00
_cell.angle_beta   90.00
_cell.angle_gamma   90.00
#
_symmetry.space_group_name_H-M   'P 1'
#
loop_
_entity.id
_entity.type
_entity.pdbx_description
1 polymer ?
#
loop_
_entity_poly.entity_id
_entity_poly.type
_entity_poly.pdbx_seq_one_letter_code
_entity_poly.pdbx_strand_id
1 'polypeptide(L)'
;MGTREKVTMPQNFMAFRNSYLFVYSLMMAGDWLQGPYVYALYQHYGYTTGDIGKLFIAGFGSSMIFGTVVGSMADKYGRKNAALTYVVTYIASCITKHWSDYGVLMLGRFFGGIATSLLFTAFESWLVAEHFKRGYEAEWLDKTFAKAIFLGNGLVSIVSGLLANYLVTDMSLGPVAPFDAAAVFLAIGGVVIMFSWTENKGDNSDNTSVQQGMKQAYEAIKNDKKVFYLGAMQSLFEASMYSFVFLWTPALGPNGEDIPHGMIFATMMVACMVGSSVASRIMSRSDMKVERYMQLVFFASAASLAVPVLVGNMGFMTEGERGGSMTFGGRIQMLA
;
A
#
# COMPACT_ATOMS: atom_id res chain seq x y z
N MET A 1 5.10 -25.69 -31.75
CA MET A 1 4.32 -24.52 -31.31
C MET A 1 2.95 -25.01 -30.86
N GLY A 2 2.81 -25.32 -29.56
CA GLY A 2 1.52 -25.74 -29.01
C GLY A 2 0.62 -24.52 -28.89
N THR A 3 -0.50 -24.54 -29.61
CA THR A 3 -1.61 -23.61 -29.42
C THR A 3 -2.05 -23.73 -27.96
N ARG A 4 -1.65 -22.76 -27.11
CA ARG A 4 -2.29 -22.58 -25.81
C ARG A 4 -3.75 -22.23 -26.11
N GLU A 5 -4.63 -23.22 -26.09
CA GLU A 5 -6.06 -22.98 -26.02
C GLU A 5 -6.27 -21.95 -24.91
N LYS A 6 -6.85 -20.80 -25.26
CA LYS A 6 -7.34 -19.87 -24.25
C LYS A 6 -8.48 -20.59 -23.54
N VAL A 7 -8.16 -21.35 -22.50
CA VAL A 7 -9.16 -21.95 -21.60
C VAL A 7 -10.04 -20.79 -21.15
N THR A 8 -11.25 -20.76 -21.69
CA THR A 8 -12.18 -19.67 -21.43
C THR A 8 -12.69 -19.91 -20.03
N MET A 9 -12.33 -19.02 -19.11
CA MET A 9 -12.70 -19.15 -17.71
C MET A 9 -14.23 -19.26 -17.57
N PRO A 10 -14.75 -20.20 -16.78
CA PRO A 10 -16.18 -20.35 -16.53
C PRO A 10 -16.80 -19.03 -16.05
N GLN A 11 -18.02 -18.73 -16.49
CA GLN A 11 -18.72 -17.49 -16.12
C GLN A 11 -18.86 -17.33 -14.60
N ASN A 12 -19.07 -18.44 -13.88
CA ASN A 12 -19.13 -18.45 -12.41
C ASN A 12 -17.82 -18.01 -11.76
N PHE A 13 -16.68 -18.44 -12.30
CA PHE A 13 -15.37 -17.99 -11.82
C PHE A 13 -15.15 -16.51 -12.12
N MET A 14 -15.51 -16.05 -13.32
CA MET A 14 -15.37 -14.64 -13.70
C MET A 14 -16.21 -13.72 -12.79
N ALA A 15 -17.43 -14.12 -12.44
CA ALA A 15 -18.29 -13.40 -11.51
C ALA A 15 -17.68 -13.36 -10.11
N PHE A 16 -17.23 -14.50 -9.57
CA PHE A 16 -16.53 -14.59 -8.29
C PHE A 16 -15.29 -13.69 -8.24
N ARG A 17 -14.41 -13.82 -9.23
CA ARG A 17 -13.19 -13.03 -9.37
C ARG A 17 -13.49 -11.54 -9.43
N ASN A 18 -14.43 -11.12 -10.28
CA ASN A 18 -14.77 -9.71 -10.43
C ASN A 18 -15.41 -9.14 -9.15
N SER A 19 -16.20 -9.93 -8.43
CA SER A 19 -16.74 -9.55 -7.12
C SER A 19 -15.62 -9.33 -6.09
N TYR A 20 -14.65 -10.24 -6.01
CA TYR A 20 -13.48 -10.07 -5.14
C TYR A 20 -12.66 -8.84 -5.52
N LEU A 21 -12.34 -8.69 -6.81
CA LEU A 21 -11.54 -7.56 -7.30
C LEU A 21 -12.23 -6.22 -7.05
N PHE A 22 -13.56 -6.16 -7.18
CA PHE A 22 -14.34 -4.95 -6.87
C PHE A 22 -14.23 -4.59 -5.39
N VAL A 23 -14.49 -5.54 -4.49
CA VAL A 23 -14.35 -5.34 -3.05
C VAL A 23 -12.93 -4.93 -2.69
N TYR A 24 -11.93 -5.68 -3.15
CA TYR A 24 -10.52 -5.40 -2.88
C TYR A 24 -10.12 -4.01 -3.38
N SER A 25 -10.60 -3.59 -4.55
CA SER A 25 -10.34 -2.25 -5.09
C SER A 25 -10.94 -1.14 -4.22
N LEU A 26 -12.13 -1.34 -3.64
CA LEU A 26 -12.71 -0.39 -2.69
C LEU A 26 -11.89 -0.27 -1.41
N MET A 27 -11.39 -1.39 -0.88
CA MET A 27 -10.54 -1.38 0.32
C MET A 27 -9.20 -0.70 0.05
N MET A 28 -8.57 -1.02 -1.08
CA MET A 28 -7.33 -0.36 -1.51
C MET A 28 -7.54 1.14 -1.78
N ALA A 29 -8.70 1.55 -2.30
CA ALA A 29 -9.01 2.98 -2.47
C ALA A 29 -9.05 3.71 -1.12
N GLY A 30 -9.64 3.08 -0.09
CA GLY A 30 -9.65 3.62 1.26
C GLY A 30 -8.25 3.80 1.85
N ASP A 31 -7.32 2.91 1.52
CA ASP A 31 -5.92 3.01 1.94
C ASP A 31 -5.17 4.12 1.18
N TRP A 32 -5.26 4.10 -0.15
CA TRP A 32 -4.50 5.02 -1.01
C TRP A 32 -5.01 6.46 -0.98
N LEU A 33 -6.29 6.71 -0.70
CA LEU A 33 -6.83 8.06 -0.57
C LEU A 33 -6.17 8.86 0.57
N GLN A 34 -5.77 8.17 1.63
CA GLN A 34 -5.16 8.81 2.80
C GLN A 34 -3.68 9.14 2.56
N GLY A 35 -2.98 8.28 1.81
CA GLY A 35 -1.53 8.30 1.61
C GLY A 35 -0.91 9.69 1.39
N PRO A 36 -1.41 10.52 0.44
CA PRO A 36 -0.81 11.83 0.15
C PRO A 36 -0.93 12.84 1.30
N TYR A 37 -1.95 12.72 2.16
CA TYR A 37 -2.33 13.75 3.11
C TYR A 37 -2.05 13.40 4.57
N VAL A 38 -1.59 12.18 4.89
CA VAL A 38 -1.34 11.79 6.29
C VAL A 38 -0.29 12.68 6.98
N TYR A 39 0.84 12.91 6.33
CA TYR A 39 1.88 13.79 6.87
C TYR A 39 1.39 15.25 6.90
N ALA A 40 0.85 15.70 5.76
CA ALA A 40 0.35 17.06 5.57
C ALA A 40 -0.71 17.45 6.60
N LEU A 41 -1.62 16.55 6.93
CA LEU A 41 -2.67 16.78 7.93
C LEU A 41 -2.09 17.04 9.32
N TYR A 42 -1.08 16.26 9.73
CA TYR A 42 -0.47 16.46 11.04
C TYR A 42 0.36 17.74 11.10
N GLN A 43 1.04 18.07 10.00
CA GLN A 43 1.73 19.36 9.87
C GLN A 43 0.73 20.53 9.91
N HIS A 44 -0.44 20.39 9.27
CA HIS A 44 -1.53 21.36 9.33
C HIS A 44 -2.08 21.55 10.76
N TYR A 45 -2.04 20.50 11.60
CA TYR A 45 -2.36 20.61 13.04
C TYR A 45 -1.22 21.20 13.89
N GLY A 46 -0.10 21.58 13.29
CA GLY A 46 1.02 22.22 13.97
C GLY A 46 1.98 21.24 14.65
N TYR A 47 1.92 19.96 14.33
CA TYR A 47 2.86 18.99 14.90
C TYR A 47 4.24 19.09 14.27
N THR A 48 5.27 18.90 15.11
CA THR A 48 6.66 18.85 14.67
C THR A 48 6.93 17.55 13.89
N THR A 49 7.95 17.55 13.02
CA THR A 49 8.40 16.33 12.33
C THR A 49 8.68 15.19 13.31
N GLY A 50 9.20 15.48 14.50
CA GLY A 50 9.46 14.48 15.53
C GLY A 50 8.18 13.81 16.06
N ASP A 51 7.13 14.59 16.30
CA ASP A 51 5.83 14.08 16.78
C ASP A 51 5.09 13.32 15.68
N ILE A 52 5.17 13.80 14.43
CA ILE A 52 4.67 13.07 13.27
C ILE A 52 5.40 11.72 13.15
N GLY A 53 6.71 11.69 13.35
CA GLY A 53 7.50 10.46 13.40
C GLY A 53 6.97 9.46 14.41
N LYS A 54 6.69 9.89 15.64
CA LYS A 54 6.10 9.04 16.69
C LYS A 54 4.73 8.48 16.28
N LEU A 55 3.88 9.27 15.62
CA LEU A 55 2.59 8.82 15.09
C LEU A 55 2.75 7.73 14.02
N PHE A 56 3.72 7.87 13.11
CA PHE A 56 4.03 6.81 12.13
C PHE A 56 4.55 5.54 12.80
N ILE A 57 5.49 5.68 13.76
CA ILE A 57 6.02 4.55 14.54
C ILE A 57 4.90 3.82 15.28
N ALA A 58 3.94 4.53 15.86
CA ALA A 58 2.80 3.92 16.53
C ALA A 58 1.93 3.09 15.58
N GLY A 59 1.71 3.60 14.36
CA GLY A 59 0.99 2.87 13.31
C GLY A 59 1.69 1.56 12.93
N PHE A 60 2.97 1.64 12.55
CA PHE A 60 3.75 0.45 12.19
C PHE A 60 3.94 -0.51 13.36
N GLY A 61 4.19 0.02 14.56
CA GLY A 61 4.34 -0.77 15.78
C GLY A 61 3.06 -1.53 16.14
N SER A 62 1.88 -0.90 15.99
CA SER A 62 0.61 -1.60 16.19
C SER A 62 0.39 -2.71 15.16
N SER A 63 0.72 -2.49 13.88
CA SER A 63 0.66 -3.53 12.85
C SER A 63 1.61 -4.69 13.17
N MET A 64 2.83 -4.41 13.62
CA MET A 64 3.80 -5.43 14.03
C MET A 64 3.30 -6.29 15.19
N ILE A 65 2.77 -5.66 16.25
CA ILE A 65 2.34 -6.36 17.46
C ILE A 65 1.05 -7.15 17.19
N PHE A 66 0.07 -6.52 16.56
CA PHE A 66 -1.28 -7.08 16.42
C PHE A 66 -1.47 -7.88 15.13
N GLY A 67 -0.63 -7.72 14.12
CA GLY A 67 -0.81 -8.43 12.85
C GLY A 67 -0.76 -9.95 12.98
N THR A 68 0.14 -10.48 13.79
CA THR A 68 0.25 -11.93 14.05
C THR A 68 -0.97 -12.47 14.82
N VAL A 69 -1.42 -11.73 15.84
CA VAL A 69 -2.58 -12.08 16.66
C VAL A 69 -3.85 -12.04 15.82
N VAL A 70 -4.04 -10.96 15.07
CA VAL A 70 -5.26 -10.71 14.32
C VAL A 70 -5.39 -11.68 13.13
N GLY A 71 -4.28 -12.06 12.47
CA GLY A 71 -4.28 -13.13 11.47
C GLY A 71 -4.75 -14.48 12.05
N SER A 72 -4.22 -14.88 13.21
CA SER A 72 -4.67 -16.12 13.88
C SER A 72 -6.14 -16.05 14.34
N MET A 73 -6.59 -14.87 14.77
CA MET A 73 -7.99 -14.64 15.14
C MET A 73 -8.90 -14.70 13.92
N ALA A 74 -8.46 -14.21 12.76
CA ALA A 74 -9.21 -14.29 11.51
C ALA A 74 -9.49 -15.75 11.13
N ASP A 75 -8.49 -16.64 11.28
CA ASP A 75 -8.67 -18.07 11.02
C ASP A 75 -9.64 -18.73 12.00
N LYS A 76 -9.61 -18.35 13.29
CA LYS A 76 -10.48 -18.93 14.33
C LYS A 76 -11.92 -18.42 14.28
N TYR A 77 -12.11 -17.11 14.15
CA TYR A 77 -13.43 -16.46 14.26
C TYR A 77 -14.11 -16.25 12.92
N GLY A 78 -13.37 -16.37 11.81
CA GLY A 78 -13.89 -16.22 10.45
C GLY A 78 -13.23 -15.06 9.71
N ARG A 79 -12.84 -15.32 8.46
CA ARG A 79 -12.12 -14.34 7.62
C ARG A 79 -13.05 -13.25 7.09
N LYS A 80 -14.36 -13.50 6.95
CA LYS A 80 -15.33 -12.45 6.64
C LYS A 80 -15.46 -11.47 7.81
N ASN A 81 -15.59 -11.98 9.04
CA ASN A 81 -15.62 -11.13 10.23
C ASN A 81 -14.34 -10.33 10.41
N ALA A 82 -13.18 -10.91 10.07
CA ALA A 82 -11.91 -10.19 10.05
C ALA A 82 -11.89 -9.05 9.02
N ALA A 83 -12.39 -9.28 7.81
CA ALA A 83 -12.52 -8.24 6.79
C ALA A 83 -13.51 -7.13 7.19
N LEU A 84 -14.60 -7.45 7.90
CA LEU A 84 -15.51 -6.44 8.46
C LEU A 84 -14.87 -5.68 9.64
N THR A 85 -14.06 -6.37 10.45
CA THR A 85 -13.29 -5.73 11.52
C THR A 85 -12.32 -4.71 10.94
N TYR A 86 -11.66 -5.04 9.82
CA TYR A 86 -10.83 -4.09 9.06
C TYR A 86 -11.62 -2.84 8.69
N VAL A 87 -12.80 -2.99 8.11
CA VAL A 87 -13.64 -1.85 7.71
C VAL A 87 -13.95 -0.95 8.91
N VAL A 88 -14.38 -1.55 10.03
CA VAL A 88 -14.74 -0.80 11.23
C VAL A 88 -13.53 -0.10 11.85
N THR A 89 -12.41 -0.80 12.03
CA THR A 89 -11.20 -0.20 12.64
C THR A 89 -10.61 0.87 11.73
N TYR A 90 -10.68 0.71 10.41
CA TYR A 90 -10.13 1.69 9.49
C TYR A 90 -11.00 2.93 9.34
N ILE A 91 -12.32 2.78 9.34
CA ILE A 91 -13.26 3.91 9.45
C ILE A 91 -13.03 4.66 10.78
N ALA A 92 -12.87 3.94 11.89
CA ALA A 92 -12.56 4.57 13.18
C ALA A 92 -11.24 5.37 13.10
N SER A 93 -10.20 4.81 12.47
CA SER A 93 -8.94 5.51 12.20
C SER A 93 -9.16 6.78 11.36
N CYS A 94 -10.00 6.74 10.33
CA CYS A 94 -10.33 7.92 9.52
C CYS A 94 -11.05 8.99 10.36
N ILE A 95 -12.03 8.59 11.17
CA ILE A 95 -12.80 9.49 12.02
C ILE A 95 -11.89 10.22 13.01
N THR A 96 -10.88 9.54 13.59
CA THR A 96 -9.94 10.21 14.52
C THR A 96 -9.21 11.42 13.91
N LYS A 97 -9.13 11.52 12.57
CA LYS A 97 -8.50 12.65 11.87
C LYS A 97 -9.26 13.94 11.94
N HIS A 98 -10.49 13.96 12.45
CA HIS A 98 -11.24 15.20 12.67
C HIS A 98 -10.78 15.97 13.90
N TRP A 99 -10.01 15.34 14.80
CA TRP A 99 -9.50 15.98 16.01
C TRP A 99 -8.00 16.22 15.90
N SER A 100 -7.58 17.42 16.29
CA SER A 100 -6.17 17.80 16.43
C SER A 100 -5.59 17.41 17.79
N ASP A 101 -6.23 16.48 18.52
CA ASP A 101 -5.71 15.98 19.79
C ASP A 101 -4.72 14.83 19.54
N TYR A 102 -3.53 14.93 20.14
CA TYR A 102 -2.46 13.97 19.87
C TYR A 102 -2.81 12.55 20.32
N GLY A 103 -3.51 12.41 21.46
CA GLY A 103 -3.96 11.13 21.96
C GLY A 103 -4.99 10.47 21.04
N VAL A 104 -5.95 11.24 20.53
CA VAL A 104 -6.93 10.78 19.55
C VAL A 104 -6.25 10.33 18.25
N LEU A 105 -5.26 11.09 17.76
CA LEU A 105 -4.50 10.72 16.56
C LEU A 105 -3.64 9.46 16.76
N MET A 106 -3.05 9.28 17.95
CA MET A 106 -2.33 8.05 18.33
C MET A 106 -3.27 6.84 18.36
N LEU A 107 -4.47 6.99 18.92
CA LEU A 107 -5.49 5.95 18.89
C LEU A 107 -5.92 5.63 17.45
N GLY A 108 -6.05 6.66 16.61
CA GLY A 108 -6.26 6.50 15.18
C GLY A 108 -5.18 5.66 14.51
N ARG A 109 -3.90 5.97 14.77
CA ARG A 109 -2.75 5.21 14.25
C ARG A 109 -2.74 3.76 14.73
N PHE A 110 -3.13 3.52 15.98
CA PHE A 110 -3.30 2.17 16.51
C PHE A 110 -4.36 1.36 15.76
N PHE A 111 -5.56 1.93 15.56
CA PHE A 111 -6.60 1.27 14.77
C PHE A 111 -6.20 1.09 13.30
N GLY A 112 -5.52 2.09 12.74
CA GLY A 112 -4.98 2.05 11.38
C GLY A 112 -4.00 0.89 11.17
N GLY A 113 -3.06 0.66 12.09
CA GLY A 113 -2.12 -0.45 11.94
C GLY A 113 -2.76 -1.83 12.08
N ILE A 114 -3.76 -1.98 12.96
CA ILE A 114 -4.60 -3.20 13.01
C ILE A 114 -5.30 -3.42 11.67
N ALA A 115 -5.87 -2.35 11.09
CA ALA A 115 -6.53 -2.42 9.80
C ALA A 115 -5.54 -2.84 8.69
N THR A 116 -4.38 -2.19 8.58
CA THR A 116 -3.37 -2.53 7.57
C THR A 116 -2.97 -4.01 7.64
N SER A 117 -2.78 -4.55 8.86
CA SER A 117 -2.51 -5.98 9.04
C SER A 117 -3.62 -6.88 8.48
N LEU A 118 -4.89 -6.53 8.74
CA LEU A 118 -6.04 -7.29 8.25
C LEU A 118 -6.20 -7.25 6.73
N LEU A 119 -5.94 -6.09 6.11
CA LEU A 119 -6.07 -5.91 4.67
C LEU A 119 -5.20 -6.90 3.88
N PHE A 120 -3.94 -7.04 4.29
CA PHE A 120 -2.96 -7.90 3.60
C PHE A 120 -2.98 -9.36 4.05
N THR A 121 -3.80 -9.73 5.05
CA THR A 121 -3.88 -11.12 5.54
C THR A 121 -5.25 -11.74 5.34
N ALA A 122 -6.32 -11.10 5.82
CA ALA A 122 -7.65 -11.68 5.86
C ALA A 122 -8.29 -11.79 4.46
N PHE A 123 -8.08 -10.78 3.60
CA PHE A 123 -8.67 -10.75 2.26
C PHE A 123 -8.08 -11.84 1.36
N GLU A 124 -6.76 -11.95 1.33
CA GLU A 124 -6.07 -12.99 0.57
C GLU A 124 -6.45 -14.37 1.09
N SER A 125 -6.40 -14.57 2.41
CA SER A 125 -6.78 -15.84 3.04
C SER A 125 -8.23 -16.23 2.71
N TRP A 126 -9.17 -15.28 2.71
CA TRP A 126 -10.55 -15.54 2.33
C TRP A 126 -10.65 -15.99 0.86
N LEU A 127 -9.95 -15.31 -0.05
CA LEU A 127 -9.91 -15.67 -1.46
C LEU A 127 -9.38 -17.09 -1.67
N VAL A 128 -8.26 -17.42 -1.04
CA VAL A 128 -7.62 -18.75 -1.16
C VAL A 128 -8.60 -19.85 -0.74
N ALA A 129 -9.22 -19.73 0.45
CA ALA A 129 -10.15 -20.76 0.93
C ALA A 129 -11.39 -20.90 0.05
N GLU A 130 -12.01 -19.78 -0.34
CA GLU A 130 -13.23 -19.81 -1.14
C GLU A 130 -12.95 -20.30 -2.58
N HIS A 131 -11.78 -20.00 -3.13
CA HIS A 131 -11.34 -20.47 -4.45
C HIS A 131 -11.21 -21.99 -4.48
N PHE A 132 -10.51 -22.58 -3.51
CA PHE A 132 -10.34 -24.03 -3.43
C PHE A 132 -11.62 -24.76 -3.01
N LYS A 133 -12.43 -24.18 -2.13
CA LYS A 133 -13.75 -24.73 -1.76
C LYS A 133 -14.68 -24.88 -2.97
N ARG A 134 -14.55 -24.00 -3.97
CA ARG A 134 -15.33 -24.06 -5.22
C ARG A 134 -14.71 -24.97 -6.29
N GLY A 135 -13.58 -25.63 -5.99
CA GLY A 135 -12.91 -26.56 -6.89
C GLY A 135 -12.26 -25.90 -8.10
N TYR A 136 -11.88 -24.61 -8.01
CA TYR A 136 -11.22 -23.91 -9.11
C TYR A 136 -9.72 -24.24 -9.19
N GLU A 137 -9.17 -24.15 -10.40
CA GLU A 137 -7.76 -24.43 -10.67
C GLU A 137 -6.82 -23.42 -9.99
N ALA A 138 -5.69 -23.89 -9.46
CA ALA A 138 -4.70 -23.03 -8.79
C ALA A 138 -4.13 -21.94 -9.71
N GLU A 139 -3.96 -22.21 -11.02
CA GLU A 139 -3.45 -21.21 -11.98
C GLU A 139 -4.35 -19.95 -12.06
N TRP A 140 -5.66 -20.09 -11.81
CA TRP A 140 -6.58 -18.96 -11.88
C TRP A 140 -6.51 -18.08 -10.63
N LEU A 141 -6.07 -18.63 -9.50
CA LEU A 141 -5.83 -17.90 -8.27
C LEU A 141 -4.64 -16.93 -8.44
N ASP A 142 -3.52 -17.43 -8.98
CA ASP A 142 -2.34 -16.61 -9.26
C ASP A 142 -2.66 -15.45 -10.21
N LYS A 143 -3.44 -15.72 -11.27
CA LYS A 143 -3.93 -14.68 -12.19
C LYS A 143 -4.83 -13.65 -11.50
N THR A 144 -5.59 -14.08 -10.48
CA THR A 144 -6.46 -13.19 -9.71
C THR A 144 -5.65 -12.27 -8.81
N PHE A 145 -4.65 -12.81 -8.09
CA PHE A 145 -3.73 -12.00 -7.27
C PHE A 145 -2.96 -10.99 -8.11
N ALA A 146 -2.40 -11.41 -9.25
CA ALA A 146 -1.70 -10.50 -10.15
C ALA A 146 -2.62 -9.35 -10.62
N LYS A 147 -3.89 -9.65 -10.93
CA LYS A 147 -4.88 -8.64 -11.31
C LYS A 147 -5.30 -7.75 -10.13
N ALA A 148 -5.40 -8.30 -8.92
CA ALA A 148 -5.71 -7.55 -7.70
C ALA A 148 -4.62 -6.53 -7.37
N ILE A 149 -3.35 -6.94 -7.46
CA ILE A 149 -2.20 -6.05 -7.25
C ILE A 149 -2.14 -4.97 -8.34
N PHE A 150 -2.31 -5.34 -9.61
CA PHE A 150 -2.29 -4.37 -10.71
C PHE A 150 -3.41 -3.32 -10.59
N LEU A 151 -4.63 -3.74 -10.25
CA LEU A 151 -5.75 -2.82 -10.06
C LEU A 151 -5.59 -2.01 -8.78
N GLY A 152 -5.28 -2.65 -7.65
CA GLY A 152 -5.20 -2.04 -6.32
C GLY A 152 -4.00 -1.11 -6.15
N ASN A 153 -2.77 -1.63 -6.31
CA ASN A 153 -1.54 -0.86 -6.12
C ASN A 153 -1.18 0.01 -7.33
N GLY A 154 -1.78 -0.27 -8.49
CA GLY A 154 -1.56 0.50 -9.71
C GLY A 154 -2.67 1.50 -10.00
N LEU A 155 -3.76 1.04 -10.59
CA LEU A 155 -4.79 1.95 -11.11
C LEU A 155 -5.51 2.72 -9.99
N VAL A 156 -5.91 2.02 -8.93
CA VAL A 156 -6.67 2.59 -7.80
C VAL A 156 -5.81 3.59 -7.03
N SER A 157 -4.51 3.36 -6.86
CA SER A 157 -3.63 4.32 -6.18
C SER A 157 -3.51 5.64 -6.94
N ILE A 158 -3.36 5.60 -8.27
CA ILE A 158 -3.33 6.80 -9.13
C ILE A 158 -4.66 7.55 -9.03
N VAL A 159 -5.79 6.86 -9.22
CA VAL A 159 -7.12 7.48 -9.17
C VAL A 159 -7.40 8.06 -7.78
N SER A 160 -6.97 7.37 -6.71
CA SER A 160 -7.11 7.86 -5.34
C SER A 160 -6.28 9.11 -5.08
N GLY A 161 -5.05 9.17 -5.60
CA GLY A 161 -4.22 10.39 -5.52
C GLY A 161 -4.84 11.58 -6.23
N LEU A 162 -5.37 11.37 -7.44
CA LEU A 162 -6.07 12.40 -8.22
C LEU A 162 -7.37 12.86 -7.52
N LEU A 163 -8.16 11.91 -6.99
CA LEU A 163 -9.38 12.22 -6.25
C LEU A 163 -9.07 12.98 -4.96
N ALA A 164 -8.04 12.57 -4.22
CA ALA A 164 -7.59 13.29 -3.03
C ALA A 164 -7.16 14.72 -3.37
N ASN A 165 -6.42 14.91 -4.46
CA ASN A 165 -6.06 16.24 -4.95
C ASN A 165 -7.30 17.08 -5.30
N TYR A 166 -8.27 16.49 -6.00
CA TYR A 166 -9.50 17.18 -6.37
C TYR A 166 -10.32 17.63 -5.15
N LEU A 167 -10.46 16.76 -4.15
CA LEU A 167 -11.20 17.07 -2.92
C LEU A 167 -10.55 18.20 -2.12
N VAL A 168 -9.22 18.25 -2.05
CA VAL A 168 -8.51 19.24 -1.23
C VAL A 168 -8.26 20.54 -2.01
N THR A 169 -7.77 20.46 -3.24
CA THR A 169 -7.34 21.62 -4.02
C THR A 169 -8.51 22.27 -4.77
N ASP A 170 -9.28 21.50 -5.54
CA ASP A 170 -10.34 22.04 -6.40
C ASP A 170 -11.63 22.34 -5.61
N MET A 171 -12.00 21.45 -4.68
CA MET A 171 -13.20 21.64 -3.84
C MET A 171 -12.93 22.39 -2.53
N SER A 172 -11.65 22.62 -2.17
CA SER A 172 -11.26 23.33 -0.94
C SER A 172 -11.88 22.75 0.35
N LEU A 173 -12.13 21.43 0.40
CA LEU A 173 -12.75 20.77 1.56
C LEU A 173 -11.79 20.54 2.74
N GLY A 174 -10.53 20.92 2.57
CA GLY A 174 -9.49 20.79 3.60
C GLY A 174 -8.83 19.41 3.65
N PRO A 175 -7.73 19.27 4.41
CA PRO A 175 -6.87 18.08 4.40
C PRO A 175 -7.50 16.83 5.01
N VAL A 176 -8.66 16.96 5.67
CA VAL A 176 -9.42 15.83 6.24
C VAL A 176 -10.31 15.15 5.18
N ALA A 177 -10.68 15.84 4.10
CA ALA A 177 -11.61 15.33 3.09
C ALA A 177 -11.20 13.99 2.43
N PRO A 178 -9.91 13.72 2.14
CA PRO A 178 -9.50 12.41 1.61
C PRO A 178 -9.76 11.26 2.59
N PHE A 179 -9.71 11.52 3.91
CA PHE A 179 -10.00 10.53 4.96
C PHE A 179 -11.50 10.24 5.04
N ASP A 180 -12.35 11.25 4.85
CA ASP A 180 -13.80 11.08 4.78
C ASP A 180 -14.20 10.30 3.53
N ALA A 181 -13.61 10.63 2.39
CA ALA A 181 -13.79 9.86 1.17
C ALA A 181 -13.35 8.40 1.39
N ALA A 182 -12.19 8.16 1.99
CA ALA A 182 -11.73 6.82 2.34
C ALA A 182 -12.76 6.07 3.19
N ALA A 183 -13.31 6.70 4.23
CA ALA A 183 -14.34 6.10 5.07
C ALA A 183 -15.60 5.72 4.30
N VAL A 184 -16.02 6.52 3.31
CA VAL A 184 -17.17 6.21 2.43
C VAL A 184 -16.88 4.98 1.56
N PHE A 185 -15.71 4.92 0.91
CA PHE A 185 -15.32 3.75 0.09
C PHE A 185 -15.25 2.47 0.94
N LEU A 186 -14.69 2.57 2.16
CA LEU A 186 -14.63 1.47 3.12
C LEU A 186 -16.02 1.02 3.57
N ALA A 187 -16.93 1.96 3.85
CA ALA A 187 -18.30 1.64 4.26
C ALA A 187 -19.06 0.92 3.12
N ILE A 188 -18.96 1.42 1.89
CA ILE A 188 -19.57 0.78 0.71
C ILE A 188 -19.01 -0.63 0.54
N GLY A 189 -17.69 -0.81 0.58
CA GLY A 189 -17.10 -2.13 0.44
C GLY A 189 -17.42 -3.07 1.61
N GLY A 190 -17.56 -2.54 2.84
CA GLY A 190 -18.04 -3.29 3.99
C GLY A 190 -19.47 -3.80 3.84
N VAL A 191 -20.37 -2.97 3.32
CA VAL A 191 -21.73 -3.39 2.96
C VAL A 191 -21.69 -4.50 1.91
N VAL A 192 -20.88 -4.34 0.87
CA VAL A 192 -20.72 -5.37 -0.17
C VAL A 192 -20.18 -6.67 0.42
N ILE A 193 -19.16 -6.63 1.29
CA ILE A 193 -18.63 -7.82 2.00
C ILE A 193 -19.74 -8.48 2.83
N MET A 194 -20.52 -7.69 3.56
CA MET A 194 -21.59 -8.19 4.43
C MET A 194 -22.60 -9.05 3.65
N PHE A 195 -22.96 -8.65 2.43
CA PHE A 195 -23.95 -9.36 1.61
C PHE A 195 -23.36 -10.39 0.64
N SER A 196 -22.13 -10.18 0.15
CA SER A 196 -21.55 -11.03 -0.90
C SER A 196 -20.61 -12.11 -0.38
N TRP A 197 -19.94 -11.89 0.75
CA TRP A 197 -18.97 -12.85 1.27
C TRP A 197 -19.65 -13.89 2.16
N THR A 198 -19.29 -15.15 1.93
CA THR A 198 -19.59 -16.28 2.82
C THR A 198 -18.56 -16.34 3.94
N GLU A 199 -18.98 -16.78 5.12
CA GLU A 199 -18.02 -17.00 6.21
C GLU A 199 -17.19 -18.26 5.91
N ASN A 200 -15.87 -18.11 5.97
CA ASN A 200 -14.92 -19.20 5.90
C ASN A 200 -13.91 -19.09 7.06
N LYS A 201 -13.57 -20.24 7.64
CA LYS A 201 -12.67 -20.35 8.78
C LYS A 201 -11.45 -21.15 8.36
N GLY A 202 -10.33 -20.94 9.05
CA GLY A 202 -9.19 -21.84 8.95
C GLY A 202 -9.57 -23.24 9.42
N ASP A 203 -8.82 -24.25 8.97
CA ASP A 203 -9.12 -25.64 9.33
C ASP A 203 -9.03 -25.81 10.85
N ASN A 204 -10.14 -26.27 11.47
CA ASN A 204 -10.25 -26.42 12.93
C ASN A 204 -9.39 -27.58 13.49
N SER A 205 -8.72 -28.36 12.63
CA SER A 205 -7.92 -29.52 13.01
C SER A 205 -6.66 -29.15 13.77
N ASP A 206 -6.12 -27.95 13.57
CA ASP A 206 -4.94 -27.45 14.27
C ASP A 206 -5.29 -26.15 15.01
N ASN A 207 -5.75 -26.27 16.27
CA ASN A 207 -5.77 -25.17 17.24
C ASN A 207 -4.33 -24.75 17.58
N THR A 208 -3.56 -24.32 16.58
CA THR A 208 -2.20 -23.85 16.74
C THR A 208 -2.29 -22.54 17.52
N SER A 209 -1.91 -22.60 18.80
CA SER A 209 -1.85 -21.39 19.61
C SER A 209 -0.92 -20.37 18.95
N VAL A 210 -1.17 -19.07 19.15
CA VAL A 210 -0.31 -17.99 18.63
C VAL A 210 1.16 -18.25 18.99
N GLN A 211 1.39 -18.74 20.21
CA GLN A 211 2.73 -19.10 20.70
C GLN A 211 3.39 -20.22 19.87
N GLN A 212 2.62 -21.23 19.47
CA GLN A 212 3.12 -22.32 18.65
C GLN A 212 3.38 -21.88 17.20
N GLY A 213 2.51 -21.04 16.63
CA GLY A 213 2.74 -20.44 15.31
C GLY A 213 3.99 -19.55 15.28
N MET A 214 4.19 -18.71 16.30
CA MET A 214 5.40 -17.89 16.44
C MET A 214 6.66 -18.75 16.61
N LYS A 215 6.57 -19.85 17.38
CA LYS A 215 7.69 -20.78 17.55
C LYS A 215 8.07 -21.45 16.22
N GLN A 216 7.09 -21.93 15.45
CA GLN A 216 7.32 -22.52 14.14
C GLN A 216 7.92 -21.52 13.16
N ALA A 217 7.41 -20.29 13.12
CA ALA A 217 7.97 -19.22 12.28
C ALA A 217 9.42 -18.90 12.66
N TYR A 218 9.72 -18.82 13.96
CA TYR A 218 11.08 -18.61 14.45
C TYR A 218 12.02 -19.75 14.07
N GLU A 219 11.58 -21.00 14.23
CA GLU A 219 12.35 -22.19 13.82
C GLU A 219 12.59 -22.21 12.31
N ALA A 220 11.60 -21.85 11.49
CA ALA A 220 11.75 -21.75 10.05
C ALA A 220 12.80 -20.69 9.65
N ILE A 221 12.75 -19.50 10.25
CA ILE A 221 13.73 -18.43 9.99
C ILE A 221 15.13 -18.85 10.45
N LYS A 222 15.23 -19.52 11.60
CA LYS A 222 16.52 -19.95 12.16
C LYS A 222 17.16 -21.07 11.33
N ASN A 223 16.36 -22.01 10.86
CA ASN A 223 16.85 -23.21 10.18
C ASN A 223 17.11 -22.97 8.69
N ASP A 224 16.37 -22.08 8.04
CA ASP A 224 16.56 -21.75 6.62
C ASP A 224 17.18 -20.36 6.43
N LYS A 225 18.48 -20.36 6.12
CA LYS A 225 19.23 -19.13 5.82
C LYS A 225 18.63 -18.33 4.66
N LYS A 226 18.01 -18.99 3.67
CA LYS A 226 17.37 -18.28 2.54
C LYS A 226 16.17 -17.48 3.00
N VAL A 227 15.34 -18.06 3.88
CA VAL A 227 14.20 -17.37 4.49
C VAL A 227 14.67 -16.16 5.30
N PHE A 228 15.73 -16.32 6.10
CA PHE A 228 16.33 -15.21 6.84
C PHE A 228 16.83 -14.09 5.91
N TYR A 229 17.61 -14.42 4.87
CA TYR A 229 18.13 -13.41 3.94
C TYR A 229 17.01 -12.69 3.17
N LEU A 230 15.98 -13.42 2.71
CA LEU A 230 14.83 -12.82 2.05
C LEU A 230 14.09 -11.86 2.98
N GLY A 231 13.83 -12.26 4.23
CA GLY A 231 13.19 -11.40 5.22
C GLY A 231 14.02 -10.15 5.55
N ALA A 232 15.34 -10.30 5.68
CA ALA A 232 16.25 -9.17 5.92
C ALA A 232 16.29 -8.20 4.74
N MET A 233 16.39 -8.70 3.51
CA MET A 233 16.37 -7.88 2.29
C MET A 233 15.05 -7.12 2.15
N GLN A 234 13.91 -7.79 2.36
CA GLN A 234 12.59 -7.15 2.31
C GLN A 234 12.46 -6.06 3.38
N SER A 235 12.90 -6.33 4.61
CA SER A 235 12.84 -5.37 5.72
C SER A 235 13.68 -4.12 5.44
N LEU A 236 14.89 -4.29 4.89
CA LEU A 236 15.76 -3.16 4.52
C LEU A 236 15.16 -2.35 3.36
N PHE A 237 14.58 -3.01 2.37
CA PHE A 237 13.91 -2.36 1.25
C PHE A 237 12.70 -1.54 1.71
N GLU A 238 11.80 -2.14 2.49
CA GLU A 238 10.62 -1.47 3.02
C GLU A 238 11.00 -0.33 3.97
N ALA A 239 12.03 -0.50 4.81
CA ALA A 239 12.51 0.58 5.69
C ALA A 239 12.99 1.80 4.90
N SER A 240 13.71 1.59 3.80
CA SER A 240 14.12 2.66 2.89
C SER A 240 12.89 3.33 2.23
N MET A 241 11.95 2.53 1.72
CA MET A 241 10.73 3.02 1.10
C MET A 241 9.88 3.86 2.08
N TYR A 242 9.66 3.38 3.30
CA TYR A 242 8.87 4.11 4.30
C TYR A 242 9.58 5.36 4.81
N SER A 243 10.92 5.37 4.84
CA SER A 243 11.69 6.58 5.11
C SER A 243 11.44 7.63 4.04
N PHE A 244 11.41 7.25 2.77
CA PHE A 244 11.01 8.12 1.68
C PHE A 244 9.55 8.61 1.82
N VAL A 245 8.60 7.71 2.09
CA VAL A 245 7.17 8.06 2.30
C VAL A 245 6.97 9.03 3.47
N PHE A 246 7.84 9.00 4.47
CA PHE A 246 7.82 9.95 5.58
C PHE A 246 8.45 11.31 5.21
N LEU A 247 9.54 11.31 4.46
CA LEU A 247 10.36 12.51 4.22
C LEU A 247 10.00 13.28 2.96
N TRP A 248 9.29 12.71 1.99
CA TRP A 248 9.04 13.40 0.71
C TRP A 248 8.24 14.70 0.89
N THR A 249 7.25 14.73 1.78
CA THR A 249 6.44 15.92 2.05
C THR A 249 7.28 17.08 2.59
N PRO A 250 8.03 16.95 3.71
CA PRO A 250 8.88 18.02 4.20
C PRO A 250 10.08 18.33 3.28
N ALA A 251 10.52 17.36 2.47
CA ALA A 251 11.61 17.60 1.51
C ALA A 251 11.18 18.47 0.31
N LEU A 252 9.91 18.39 -0.11
CA LEU A 252 9.37 19.18 -1.21
C LEU A 252 8.79 20.53 -0.77
N GLY A 253 8.48 20.69 0.51
CA GLY A 253 8.02 21.95 1.10
C GLY A 253 8.85 22.40 2.30
N PRO A 254 10.19 22.56 2.18
CA PRO A 254 11.07 22.87 3.31
C PRO A 254 10.75 24.22 3.98
N ASN A 255 10.17 25.17 3.24
CA ASN A 255 9.80 26.50 3.74
C ASN A 255 8.28 26.64 3.94
N GLY A 256 7.54 25.53 3.97
CA GLY A 256 6.09 25.55 4.06
C GLY A 256 5.41 25.93 2.75
N GLU A 257 6.04 25.63 1.61
CA GLU A 257 5.43 25.80 0.30
C GLU A 257 4.16 24.95 0.17
N ASP A 258 3.12 25.53 -0.43
CA ASP A 258 1.89 24.81 -0.73
C ASP A 258 2.11 23.91 -1.96
N ILE A 259 2.13 22.59 -1.71
CA ILE A 259 2.39 21.57 -2.73
C ILE A 259 1.12 20.75 -3.01
N PRO A 260 0.85 20.37 -4.27
CA PRO A 260 -0.30 19.54 -4.61
C PRO A 260 0.01 18.08 -4.26
N HIS A 261 -0.17 17.73 -2.98
CA HIS A 261 0.19 16.43 -2.40
C HIS A 261 -0.39 15.25 -3.20
N GLY A 262 -1.68 15.30 -3.54
CA GLY A 262 -2.34 14.23 -4.30
C GLY A 262 -1.82 14.06 -5.72
N MET A 263 -1.49 15.15 -6.43
CA MET A 263 -0.87 15.06 -7.76
C MET A 263 0.54 14.48 -7.69
N ILE A 264 1.36 14.92 -6.73
CA ILE A 264 2.72 14.40 -6.55
C ILE A 264 2.67 12.90 -6.24
N PHE A 265 1.76 12.48 -5.37
CA PHE A 265 1.56 11.07 -5.08
C PHE A 265 1.11 10.28 -6.33
N ALA A 266 0.17 10.83 -7.11
CA ALA A 266 -0.30 10.18 -8.33
C ALA A 266 0.81 10.00 -9.37
N THR A 267 1.71 10.99 -9.53
CA THR A 267 2.85 10.87 -10.45
C THR A 267 3.85 9.81 -9.97
N MET A 268 4.12 9.72 -8.66
CA MET A 268 4.92 8.63 -8.08
C MET A 268 4.29 7.26 -8.38
N MET A 269 2.97 7.12 -8.22
CA MET A 269 2.27 5.86 -8.51
C MET A 269 2.28 5.50 -10.00
N VAL A 270 2.18 6.48 -10.90
CA VAL A 270 2.39 6.26 -12.34
C VAL A 270 3.81 5.74 -12.62
N ALA A 271 4.83 6.34 -12.00
CA ALA A 271 6.21 5.88 -12.14
C ALA A 271 6.38 4.44 -11.65
N CYS A 272 5.81 4.09 -10.50
CA CYS A 272 5.77 2.72 -9.99
C CYS A 272 5.11 1.75 -10.99
N MET A 273 3.95 2.11 -11.57
CA MET A 273 3.26 1.27 -12.56
C MET A 273 4.07 1.07 -13.84
N VAL A 274 4.71 2.13 -14.35
CA VAL A 274 5.60 2.03 -15.51
C VAL A 274 6.76 1.09 -15.18
N GLY A 275 7.39 1.26 -14.02
CA GLY A 275 8.44 0.38 -13.52
C GLY A 275 8.01 -1.09 -13.46
N SER A 276 6.85 -1.39 -12.87
CA SER A 276 6.31 -2.76 -12.81
C SER A 276 6.01 -3.34 -14.19
N SER A 277 5.50 -2.52 -15.12
CA SER A 277 5.20 -2.95 -16.50
C SER A 277 6.48 -3.27 -17.28
N VAL A 278 7.50 -2.42 -17.15
CA VAL A 278 8.82 -2.65 -17.76
C VAL A 278 9.46 -3.90 -17.16
N ALA A 279 9.46 -4.04 -15.83
CA ALA A 279 9.98 -5.20 -15.12
C ALA A 279 9.32 -6.50 -15.59
N SER A 280 7.98 -6.54 -15.64
CA SER A 280 7.23 -7.70 -16.11
C SER A 280 7.61 -8.08 -17.56
N ARG A 281 7.75 -7.09 -18.45
CA ARG A 281 8.14 -7.35 -19.84
C ARG A 281 9.57 -7.85 -19.98
N ILE A 282 10.49 -7.33 -19.17
CA ILE A 282 11.89 -7.77 -19.12
C ILE A 282 11.97 -9.21 -18.57
N MET A 283 11.29 -9.50 -17.45
CA MET A 283 11.28 -10.83 -16.83
C MET A 283 10.55 -11.90 -17.66
N SER A 284 9.71 -11.50 -18.62
CA SER A 284 9.08 -12.45 -19.55
C SER A 284 10.06 -13.10 -20.53
N ARG A 285 11.29 -12.58 -20.63
CA ARG A 285 12.34 -13.13 -21.50
C ARG A 285 13.10 -14.24 -20.77
N SER A 286 13.22 -15.40 -21.41
CA SER A 286 13.85 -16.60 -20.82
C SER A 286 15.37 -16.48 -20.60
N ASP A 287 16.02 -15.50 -21.20
CA ASP A 287 17.47 -15.24 -21.12
C ASP A 287 17.85 -14.32 -19.95
N MET A 288 16.88 -13.66 -19.32
CA MET A 288 17.13 -12.67 -18.27
C MET A 288 17.03 -13.27 -16.88
N LYS A 289 18.20 -13.48 -16.26
CA LYS A 289 18.28 -13.80 -14.84
C LYS A 289 18.03 -12.57 -13.97
N VAL A 290 17.44 -12.78 -12.79
CA VAL A 290 17.06 -11.73 -11.84
C VAL A 290 18.28 -10.88 -11.43
N GLU A 291 19.45 -11.49 -11.29
CA GLU A 291 20.67 -10.79 -10.86
C GLU A 291 21.11 -9.73 -11.88
N ARG A 292 21.02 -10.04 -13.18
CA ARG A 292 21.41 -9.12 -14.25
C ARG A 292 20.40 -7.98 -14.41
N TYR A 293 19.12 -8.29 -14.22
CA TYR A 293 18.06 -7.29 -14.19
C TYR A 293 18.25 -6.30 -13.02
N MET A 294 18.47 -6.82 -11.81
CA MET A 294 18.64 -6.00 -10.61
C MET A 294 19.87 -5.08 -10.70
N GLN A 295 20.98 -5.54 -11.31
CA GLN A 295 22.14 -4.68 -11.58
C GLN A 295 21.80 -3.45 -12.43
N LEU A 296 21.01 -3.62 -13.49
CA LEU A 296 20.56 -2.51 -14.33
C LEU A 296 19.64 -1.55 -13.56
N VAL A 297 18.73 -2.10 -12.75
CA VAL A 297 17.82 -1.29 -11.91
C VAL A 297 18.61 -0.46 -10.89
N PHE A 298 19.58 -1.06 -10.20
CA PHE A 298 20.41 -0.35 -9.23
C PHE A 298 21.30 0.69 -9.89
N PHE A 299 21.85 0.41 -11.08
CA PHE A 299 22.63 1.38 -11.83
C PHE A 299 21.77 2.58 -12.26
N ALA A 300 20.58 2.33 -12.83
CA ALA A 300 19.65 3.39 -13.20
C ALA A 300 19.22 4.21 -11.97
N SER A 301 18.89 3.55 -10.86
CA SER A 301 18.53 4.23 -9.61
C SER A 301 19.67 5.08 -9.05
N ALA A 302 20.90 4.55 -9.08
CA ALA A 302 22.09 5.29 -8.65
C ALA A 302 22.36 6.51 -9.54
N ALA A 303 22.18 6.37 -10.86
CA ALA A 303 22.32 7.49 -11.80
C ALA A 303 21.26 8.57 -11.55
N SER A 304 19.98 8.20 -11.43
CA SER A 304 18.89 9.15 -11.11
C SER A 304 19.12 9.86 -9.78
N LEU A 305 19.49 9.13 -8.72
CA LEU A 305 19.75 9.72 -7.39
C LEU A 305 21.03 10.57 -7.34
N ALA A 306 21.99 10.35 -8.23
CA ALA A 306 23.18 11.18 -8.33
C ALA A 306 22.89 12.57 -8.92
N VAL A 307 21.86 12.72 -9.76
CA VAL A 307 21.56 13.99 -10.44
C VAL A 307 21.24 15.12 -9.47
N PRO A 308 20.33 14.98 -8.47
CA PRO A 308 20.08 16.03 -7.49
C PRO A 308 21.33 16.46 -6.72
N VAL A 309 22.18 15.50 -6.36
CA VAL A 309 23.44 15.76 -5.62
C VAL A 309 24.42 16.57 -6.47
N LEU A 310 24.58 16.17 -7.74
CA LEU A 310 25.48 16.85 -8.68
C LEU A 310 24.96 18.26 -9.03
N VAL A 311 23.66 18.41 -9.29
CA VAL A 311 23.03 19.70 -9.60
C VAL A 311 23.13 20.68 -8.42
N GLY A 312 22.96 20.17 -7.18
CA GLY A 312 23.13 20.96 -5.96
C GLY A 312 24.57 21.41 -5.73
N ASN A 313 25.54 20.49 -5.87
CA ASN A 313 26.96 20.81 -5.66
C ASN A 313 27.56 21.72 -6.75
N MET A 314 27.02 21.67 -7.98
CA MET A 314 27.48 22.50 -9.09
C MET A 314 26.84 23.91 -9.11
N GLY A 315 26.01 24.26 -8.12
CA GLY A 315 25.44 25.61 -8.00
C GLY A 315 24.39 25.95 -9.06
N PHE A 316 23.80 24.96 -9.74
CA PHE A 316 22.77 25.19 -10.75
C PHE A 316 21.38 25.45 -10.15
N MET A 317 21.23 25.37 -8.83
CA MET A 317 20.03 25.74 -8.09
C MET A 317 19.97 27.27 -7.94
N THR A 318 19.15 27.92 -8.77
CA THR A 318 18.77 29.33 -8.61
C THR A 318 17.37 29.38 -7.98
N GLU A 319 17.12 30.35 -7.09
CA GLU A 319 15.77 30.58 -6.55
C GLU A 319 14.83 30.89 -7.73
N GLY A 320 13.84 30.03 -7.93
CA GLY A 320 12.81 30.25 -8.96
C GLY A 320 11.83 31.32 -8.51
N GLU A 321 11.44 32.22 -9.40
CA GLU A 321 10.36 33.17 -9.13
C GLU A 321 8.99 32.46 -9.18
N ARG A 322 8.11 32.74 -8.21
CA ARG A 322 6.77 32.17 -8.14
C ARG A 322 5.96 32.59 -9.38
N GLY A 323 5.60 31.63 -10.23
CA GLY A 323 4.92 31.87 -11.51
C GLY A 323 5.84 32.05 -12.73
N GLY A 324 7.16 31.99 -12.53
CA GLY A 324 8.17 32.02 -13.60
C GLY A 324 8.39 30.66 -14.28
N SER A 325 9.17 30.64 -15.36
CA SER A 325 9.54 29.40 -16.05
C SER A 325 10.50 28.55 -15.21
N MET A 326 10.41 27.21 -15.30
CA MET A 326 11.34 26.31 -14.61
C MET A 326 12.81 26.68 -14.87
N THR A 327 13.57 26.79 -13.78
CA THR A 327 15.01 27.04 -13.81
C THR A 327 15.75 25.93 -14.55
N PHE A 328 16.94 26.24 -15.05
CA PHE A 328 17.77 25.26 -15.77
C PHE A 328 18.10 24.04 -14.89
N GLY A 329 18.45 24.27 -13.62
CA GLY A 329 18.64 23.19 -12.64
C GLY A 329 17.38 22.35 -12.43
N GLY A 330 16.20 22.99 -12.35
CA GLY A 330 14.92 22.30 -12.25
C GLY A 330 14.59 21.44 -13.48
N ARG A 331 14.96 21.89 -14.69
CA ARG A 331 14.80 21.08 -15.93
C ARG A 331 15.68 19.85 -15.93
N ILE A 332 16.92 19.95 -15.45
CA ILE A 332 17.83 18.81 -15.34
C ILE A 332 17.32 17.81 -14.31
N GLN A 333 16.83 18.28 -13.16
CA GLN A 333 16.26 17.40 -12.13
C GLN A 333 14.99 16.69 -12.60
N MET A 334 14.15 17.33 -13.42
CA MET A 334 12.95 16.70 -13.99
C MET A 334 13.24 15.60 -15.02
N LEU A 335 14.42 15.59 -15.64
CA LEU A 335 14.80 14.58 -16.62
C LEU A 335 15.41 13.30 -15.99
N ALA A 336 15.77 13.36 -14.71
CA ALA A 336 16.44 12.29 -13.98
C ALA A 336 15.47 11.42 -13.19
#